data_AF-A0A0C3NKY0-F1
#
_entry.id   AF-A0A0C3NKY0-F1
#
_cell.length_a   1.000
_cell.length_b   1.000
_cell.length_c   1.000
_cell.angle_alpha   90.00
_cell.angle_beta   90.00
_cell.angle_gamma   90.00
#
_symmetry.space_group_name_H-M   'P 1'
#
loop_
_entity.id
_entity.type
_entity.pdbx_description
1 polymer ?
#
loop_
_entity_poly.entity_id
_entity_poly.type
_entity_poly.pdbx_seq_one_letter_code
_entity_poly.pdbx_strand_id
1 'polypeptide(L)'
;MVPVEPDRQRSPIDSPDSPVSPQSESQGGLSGPASPSALILLPDTEEQDLYDLESDDDESDDECDSQLEVQRLPIPPLGNALVFLYLLSPYLRLGALYITDGGDPISLRYGLLTLMFAASLSTFCRHLWFMLGRYLRKFTFEDILIEAFVRGRGQGRQHIFARCIISSAVALFRVLLAAMYFRDSVNSVLQLVPEDMRSFSLLYISAFLGFFVLVLSIPNTVAAKPVIYASTLSTTSYLAWLIAVSHANATGSLGPVTSWPQRGILWIIYSSIVFACTTTLTVPLSASLTGSLVVWPVKQHRTRRFKLLNISSTVLATLLMLPLVAFASLRAINLSGRTLATPFSVLVPILRATTISLAIPSIIVSTPMPRFLHMGHCHPPTTPVKFFYVLSAVLLSLASPSVANTIRDLTLVLACSGTFLLPALTHVTIHYLRRPLAIVVPQEPHPVAASPRSTIAGSRSASRPSVDPLLQRKEQYLQRRRLGKRLLWDVGIWLVLIPTCTCAFIWAAGCLLGKW
;
A
#
# COMPACT_ATOMS: atom_id res chain seq x y z
N MET A 1 35.49 21.13 66.47
CA MET A 1 34.23 21.50 67.12
C MET A 1 33.12 20.66 66.51
N VAL A 2 32.77 19.59 67.21
CA VAL A 2 31.53 18.79 67.09
C VAL A 2 30.53 19.44 68.06
N PRO A 3 29.24 19.64 67.72
CA PRO A 3 28.15 18.71 68.12
C PRO A 3 26.93 18.76 67.15
N VAL A 4 25.81 18.02 67.21
CA VAL A 4 25.25 16.86 67.94
C VAL A 4 23.90 16.56 67.25
N GLU A 5 23.56 15.29 67.10
CA GLU A 5 22.25 14.76 66.71
C GLU A 5 21.28 14.76 67.92
N PRO A 6 19.95 14.69 67.70
CA PRO A 6 19.22 13.77 68.57
C PRO A 6 18.23 12.87 67.84
N ASP A 7 18.42 11.57 68.11
CA ASP A 7 17.45 10.49 68.07
C ASP A 7 16.17 10.78 68.87
N ARG A 8 15.02 10.29 68.40
CA ARG A 8 13.91 9.88 69.28
C ARG A 8 13.03 8.75 68.68
N GLN A 9 13.51 7.53 68.92
CA GLN A 9 12.84 6.35 69.46
C GLN A 9 11.30 6.32 69.70
N ARG A 10 10.75 5.14 69.31
CA ARG A 10 9.82 4.20 70.00
C ARG A 10 8.37 4.05 69.50
N SER A 11 8.04 2.76 69.41
CA SER A 11 6.88 1.97 68.94
C SER A 11 5.74 1.89 69.99
N PRO A 12 4.96 0.79 70.08
CA PRO A 12 3.79 0.32 69.29
C PRO A 12 2.52 0.24 70.17
N ILE A 13 1.31 0.04 69.62
CA ILE A 13 0.16 -0.47 70.41
C ILE A 13 -0.68 -1.46 69.59
N ASP A 14 -0.85 -2.62 70.23
CA ASP A 14 -1.63 -3.82 69.93
C ASP A 14 -3.15 -3.68 70.12
N SER A 15 -3.91 -4.46 69.33
CA SER A 15 -5.09 -5.31 69.68
C SER A 15 -6.38 -4.70 70.27
N PRO A 16 -7.50 -5.47 70.41
CA PRO A 16 -8.04 -6.64 69.67
C PRO A 16 -9.56 -6.51 69.36
N ASP A 17 -10.13 -7.50 68.64
CA ASP A 17 -11.35 -8.27 69.01
C ASP A 17 -12.20 -8.75 67.81
N SER A 18 -12.23 -10.07 67.66
CA SER A 18 -13.24 -10.87 66.94
C SER A 18 -14.57 -10.87 67.73
N PRO A 19 -15.73 -11.22 67.12
CA PRO A 19 -16.19 -12.62 67.21
C PRO A 19 -16.97 -13.11 65.96
N VAL A 20 -16.74 -14.34 65.49
CA VAL A 20 -17.56 -15.58 65.68
C VAL A 20 -18.54 -15.87 64.52
N SER A 21 -18.36 -17.08 63.97
CA SER A 21 -19.18 -17.78 62.98
C SER A 21 -20.56 -18.22 63.49
N PRO A 22 -21.38 -18.84 62.62
CA PRO A 22 -21.82 -20.18 62.97
C PRO A 22 -21.53 -21.22 61.87
N GLN A 23 -20.98 -22.34 62.32
CA GLN A 23 -21.05 -23.63 61.63
C GLN A 23 -22.46 -24.19 61.75
N SER A 24 -22.92 -24.85 60.69
CA SER A 24 -23.84 -25.99 60.81
C SER A 24 -23.25 -27.14 59.99
N GLU A 25 -22.75 -28.14 60.70
CA GLU A 25 -22.39 -29.46 60.21
C GLU A 25 -23.65 -30.26 59.85
N SER A 26 -23.61 -31.03 58.77
CA SER A 26 -23.85 -32.49 58.84
C SER A 26 -23.64 -33.16 57.47
N GLN A 27 -22.50 -33.85 57.37
CA GLN A 27 -22.31 -35.22 56.88
C GLN A 27 -22.97 -35.67 55.55
N GLY A 28 -22.10 -36.10 54.63
CA GLY A 28 -22.45 -36.95 53.50
C GLY A 28 -21.27 -37.19 52.57
N GLY A 29 -20.23 -37.89 53.06
CA GLY A 29 -19.08 -38.26 52.25
C GLY A 29 -19.41 -39.29 51.18
N LEU A 30 -18.95 -39.05 49.95
CA LEU A 30 -18.52 -40.07 49.00
C LEU A 30 -17.50 -39.42 48.05
N SER A 31 -16.26 -39.84 48.24
CA SER A 31 -15.07 -39.54 47.45
C SER A 31 -15.19 -40.06 46.02
N GLY A 32 -15.01 -39.16 45.04
CA GLY A 32 -14.70 -39.47 43.64
C GLY A 32 -13.92 -38.31 43.02
N PRO A 33 -12.81 -38.55 42.29
CA PRO A 33 -12.00 -37.47 41.73
C PRO A 33 -12.71 -36.89 40.50
N ALA A 34 -13.33 -35.71 40.65
CA ALA A 34 -13.99 -35.01 39.55
C ALA A 34 -13.00 -34.05 38.84
N SER A 35 -12.86 -34.29 37.54
CA SER A 35 -12.03 -33.61 36.54
C SER A 35 -12.14 -32.07 36.52
N PRO A 36 -11.06 -31.34 36.19
CA PRO A 36 -11.13 -29.91 35.88
C PRO A 36 -11.34 -29.69 34.38
N SER A 37 -12.59 -29.72 33.91
CA SER A 37 -12.97 -29.20 32.59
C SER A 37 -14.49 -28.99 32.49
N ALA A 38 -15.03 -28.11 33.33
CA ALA A 38 -16.40 -27.61 33.14
C ALA A 38 -16.41 -26.62 31.97
N LEU A 39 -16.66 -27.15 30.78
CA LEU A 39 -16.87 -26.41 29.54
C LEU A 39 -18.26 -25.74 29.64
N ILE A 40 -18.27 -24.42 29.81
CA ILE A 40 -19.49 -23.62 29.83
C ILE A 40 -19.97 -23.49 28.39
N LEU A 41 -21.01 -24.25 28.03
CA LEU A 41 -21.76 -24.08 26.78
C LEU A 41 -22.54 -22.76 26.86
N LEU A 42 -22.12 -21.75 26.10
CA LEU A 42 -23.03 -20.67 25.71
C LEU A 42 -23.94 -21.19 24.58
N PRO A 43 -25.25 -20.89 24.60
CA PRO A 43 -26.14 -21.20 23.49
C PRO A 43 -25.75 -20.36 22.27
N ASP A 44 -25.37 -21.04 21.19
CA ASP A 44 -25.16 -20.43 19.86
C ASP A 44 -26.52 -19.96 19.31
N THR A 45 -26.85 -18.68 19.50
CA THR A 45 -27.80 -17.98 18.63
C THR A 45 -27.05 -17.37 17.47
N GLU A 46 -26.52 -18.23 16.61
CA GLU A 46 -26.15 -17.85 15.24
C GLU A 46 -27.01 -18.69 14.31
N GLU A 47 -28.03 -18.05 13.75
CA GLU A 47 -28.71 -18.57 12.57
C GLU A 47 -27.64 -18.81 11.51
N GLN A 48 -27.42 -20.08 11.20
CA GLN A 48 -26.39 -20.53 10.29
C GLN A 48 -26.75 -20.09 8.88
N ASP A 49 -26.29 -18.90 8.50
CA ASP A 49 -26.35 -18.42 7.12
C ASP A 49 -25.51 -19.37 6.25
N LEU A 50 -26.20 -20.27 5.54
CA LEU A 50 -25.65 -21.29 4.63
C LEU A 50 -24.84 -20.71 3.45
N TYR A 51 -24.61 -19.40 3.44
CA TYR A 51 -23.85 -18.65 2.43
C TYR A 51 -22.66 -17.87 2.98
N ASP A 52 -22.28 -18.03 4.26
CA ASP A 52 -21.11 -17.33 4.81
C ASP A 52 -19.78 -18.05 4.52
N LEU A 53 -19.48 -18.24 3.22
CA LEU A 53 -18.17 -18.70 2.74
C LEU A 53 -17.04 -17.65 2.98
N GLU A 54 -17.39 -16.48 3.52
CA GLU A 54 -16.51 -15.33 3.75
C GLU A 54 -16.39 -14.91 5.23
N SER A 55 -16.81 -15.76 6.18
CA SER A 55 -16.57 -15.54 7.61
C SER A 55 -15.08 -15.79 7.92
N ASP A 56 -14.35 -14.71 8.22
CA ASP A 56 -12.96 -14.70 8.71
C ASP A 56 -12.99 -14.78 10.25
N ASP A 57 -13.66 -15.78 10.84
CA ASP A 57 -13.77 -15.94 12.30
C ASP A 57 -12.49 -16.44 12.99
N ASP A 58 -11.49 -16.89 12.23
CA ASP A 58 -10.22 -17.42 12.77
C ASP A 58 -9.15 -16.35 13.04
N GLU A 59 -9.52 -15.07 12.98
CA GLU A 59 -8.59 -13.94 12.86
C GLU A 59 -8.57 -13.00 14.08
N SER A 60 -9.38 -13.29 15.10
CA SER A 60 -9.69 -12.36 16.18
C SER A 60 -8.56 -12.19 17.20
N ASP A 61 -7.82 -13.22 17.59
CA ASP A 61 -6.83 -13.06 18.67
C ASP A 61 -5.49 -12.46 18.21
N ASP A 62 -5.13 -12.62 16.93
CA ASP A 62 -3.85 -12.17 16.36
C ASP A 62 -3.79 -10.67 15.99
N GLU A 63 -4.94 -9.98 15.89
CA GLU A 63 -4.97 -8.57 15.47
C GLU A 63 -4.74 -7.57 16.61
N CYS A 64 -4.94 -7.96 17.88
CA CYS A 64 -4.77 -7.04 19.03
C CYS A 64 -3.29 -6.59 19.18
N ASP A 65 -2.35 -7.54 19.10
CA ASP A 65 -0.91 -7.25 19.12
C ASP A 65 -0.47 -6.41 17.92
N SER A 66 -1.11 -6.64 16.77
CA SER A 66 -0.85 -5.90 15.54
C SER A 66 -1.27 -4.42 15.65
N GLN A 67 -2.35 -4.12 16.37
CA GLN A 67 -2.81 -2.73 16.62
C GLN A 67 -1.83 -1.97 17.53
N LEU A 68 -1.27 -2.64 18.54
CA LEU A 68 -0.26 -2.06 19.42
C LEU A 68 1.07 -1.79 18.69
N GLU A 69 1.46 -2.66 17.75
CA GLU A 69 2.64 -2.44 16.89
C GLU A 69 2.40 -1.30 15.87
N VAL A 70 1.18 -1.14 15.35
CA VAL A 70 0.81 0.00 14.48
C VAL A 70 0.81 1.32 15.26
N GLN A 71 0.30 1.36 16.49
CA GLN A 71 0.33 2.59 17.31
C GLN A 71 1.75 3.06 17.63
N ARG A 72 2.74 2.15 17.60
CA ARG A 72 4.17 2.49 17.77
C ARG A 72 4.82 3.02 16.49
N LEU A 73 4.15 2.92 15.33
CA LEU A 73 4.67 3.43 14.07
C LEU A 73 4.30 4.91 13.88
N PRO A 74 5.16 5.70 13.19
CA PRO A 74 4.90 7.10 12.89
C PRO A 74 3.88 7.27 11.74
N ILE A 75 2.85 6.42 11.69
CA ILE A 75 1.80 6.47 10.67
C ILE A 75 0.55 7.09 11.31
N PRO A 76 0.13 8.29 10.91
CA PRO A 76 -1.07 8.90 11.47
C PRO A 76 -2.31 8.10 11.06
N PRO A 77 -3.32 8.00 11.94
CA PRO A 77 -4.61 7.43 11.55
C PRO A 77 -5.32 8.32 10.53
N LEU A 78 -5.83 7.70 9.46
CA LEU A 78 -6.63 8.38 8.44
C LEU A 78 -8.06 7.84 8.44
N GLY A 79 -9.03 8.74 8.22
CA GLY A 79 -10.43 8.34 8.02
C GLY A 79 -10.66 7.63 6.70
N ASN A 80 -11.71 6.82 6.61
CA ASN A 80 -12.07 6.01 5.43
C ASN A 80 -12.15 6.84 4.14
N ALA A 81 -12.72 8.05 4.21
CA ALA A 81 -12.86 8.93 3.05
C ALA A 81 -11.51 9.42 2.51
N LEU A 82 -10.54 9.69 3.38
CA LEU A 82 -9.19 10.07 2.98
C LEU A 82 -8.43 8.88 2.39
N VAL A 83 -8.58 7.69 2.97
CA VAL A 83 -7.99 6.47 2.41
C VAL A 83 -8.57 6.15 1.04
N PHE A 84 -9.89 6.30 0.87
CA PHE A 84 -10.54 6.20 -0.44
C PHE A 84 -9.94 7.19 -1.44
N LEU A 85 -9.81 8.45 -1.07
CA LEU A 85 -9.23 9.50 -1.91
C LEU A 85 -7.79 9.15 -2.33
N TYR A 86 -6.95 8.68 -1.40
CA TYR A 86 -5.57 8.30 -1.71
C TYR A 86 -5.46 7.01 -2.52
N LEU A 87 -6.45 6.11 -2.46
CA LEU A 87 -6.53 4.94 -3.34
C LEU A 87 -7.02 5.32 -4.75
N LEU A 88 -7.92 6.30 -4.86
CA LEU A 88 -8.48 6.78 -6.12
C LEU A 88 -7.49 7.70 -6.87
N SER A 89 -6.86 8.63 -6.14
CA SER A 89 -6.05 9.71 -6.72
C SER A 89 -4.95 9.24 -7.68
N PRO A 90 -4.16 8.18 -7.41
CA PRO A 90 -3.14 7.69 -8.34
C PRO A 90 -3.67 7.36 -9.74
N TYR A 91 -4.90 6.84 -9.85
CA TYR A 91 -5.51 6.51 -11.14
C TYR A 91 -5.84 7.73 -11.98
N LEU A 92 -6.16 8.86 -11.34
CA LEU A 92 -6.69 10.06 -11.99
C LEU A 92 -5.60 11.11 -12.28
N ARG A 93 -4.32 10.72 -12.26
CA ARG A 93 -3.19 11.63 -12.46
C ARG A 93 -2.62 11.49 -13.88
N LEU A 94 -1.30 11.56 -13.99
CA LEU A 94 -0.56 11.65 -15.25
C LEU A 94 -0.90 10.54 -16.25
N GLY A 95 -1.07 9.30 -15.78
CA GLY A 95 -1.40 8.17 -16.66
C GLY A 95 -2.74 8.35 -17.39
N ALA A 96 -3.78 8.79 -16.68
CA ALA A 96 -5.09 9.05 -17.27
C ALA A 96 -5.03 10.21 -18.29
N LEU A 97 -4.30 11.28 -17.96
CA LEU A 97 -4.13 12.43 -18.85
C LEU A 97 -3.42 12.05 -20.17
N TYR A 98 -2.55 11.04 -20.15
CA TYR A 98 -1.87 10.57 -21.36
C TYR A 98 -2.69 9.68 -22.26
N ILE A 99 -3.81 9.11 -21.79
CA ILE A 99 -4.70 8.27 -22.61
C ILE A 99 -5.20 9.08 -23.82
N THR A 100 -5.57 10.35 -23.62
CA THR A 100 -6.10 11.22 -24.69
C THR A 100 -5.04 11.86 -25.57
N ASP A 101 -3.78 11.83 -25.14
CA ASP A 101 -2.67 12.39 -25.91
C ASP A 101 -2.09 11.35 -26.89
N GLY A 102 -2.45 10.08 -26.75
CA GLY A 102 -1.95 8.95 -27.52
C GLY A 102 -2.04 9.17 -29.03
N GLY A 103 -0.90 9.14 -29.73
CA GLY A 103 -0.81 9.51 -31.15
C GLY A 103 -1.34 8.43 -32.09
N ASP A 104 -1.32 7.16 -31.66
CA ASP A 104 -1.73 6.06 -32.52
C ASP A 104 -3.21 5.72 -32.33
N PRO A 105 -3.98 5.63 -33.42
CA PRO A 105 -5.39 5.28 -33.35
C PRO A 105 -5.57 3.84 -32.85
N ILE A 106 -6.37 3.66 -31.80
CA ILE A 106 -6.66 2.35 -31.21
C ILE A 106 -8.11 1.98 -31.45
N SER A 107 -8.35 0.68 -31.68
CA SER A 107 -9.70 0.13 -31.65
C SER A 107 -10.25 0.19 -30.22
N LEU A 108 -11.46 0.73 -30.07
CA LEU A 108 -12.13 0.85 -28.77
C LEU A 108 -12.13 -0.47 -27.97
N ARG A 109 -12.24 -1.61 -28.67
CA ARG A 109 -12.24 -2.96 -28.07
C ARG A 109 -10.93 -3.25 -27.34
N TYR A 110 -9.78 -3.03 -27.97
CA TYR A 110 -8.48 -3.31 -27.34
C TYR A 110 -8.17 -2.31 -26.22
N GLY A 111 -8.57 -1.04 -26.37
CA GLY A 111 -8.46 -0.05 -25.31
C GLY A 111 -9.27 -0.42 -24.06
N LEU A 112 -10.53 -0.82 -24.24
CA LEU A 112 -11.40 -1.25 -23.15
C LEU A 112 -10.88 -2.52 -22.46
N LEU A 113 -10.47 -3.52 -23.24
CA LEU A 113 -9.90 -4.76 -22.70
C LEU A 113 -8.64 -4.48 -21.88
N THR A 114 -7.76 -3.61 -22.37
CA THR A 114 -6.54 -3.21 -21.65
C THR A 114 -6.87 -2.48 -20.35
N LEU A 115 -7.86 -1.58 -20.36
CA LEU A 115 -8.31 -0.87 -19.16
C LEU A 115 -8.86 -1.83 -18.11
N MET A 116 -9.75 -2.73 -18.50
CA MET A 116 -10.34 -3.72 -17.59
C MET A 116 -9.28 -4.68 -17.04
N PHE A 117 -8.36 -5.13 -17.88
CA PHE A 117 -7.26 -6.00 -17.49
C PHE A 117 -6.27 -5.30 -16.54
N ALA A 118 -5.84 -4.08 -16.86
CA ALA A 118 -4.91 -3.32 -16.03
C ALA A 118 -5.53 -2.95 -14.66
N ALA A 119 -6.83 -2.61 -14.64
CA ALA A 119 -7.54 -2.28 -13.41
C ALA A 119 -7.77 -3.50 -12.51
N SER A 120 -8.10 -4.66 -13.10
CA SER A 120 -8.23 -5.92 -12.34
C SER A 120 -6.88 -6.36 -11.78
N LEU A 121 -5.81 -6.28 -12.59
CA LEU A 121 -4.45 -6.59 -12.16
C LEU A 121 -3.98 -5.66 -11.03
N SER A 122 -4.27 -4.36 -11.14
CA SER A 122 -3.98 -3.37 -10.10
C SER A 122 -4.72 -3.69 -8.81
N THR A 123 -6.04 -3.95 -8.89
CA THR A 123 -6.85 -4.34 -7.72
C THR A 123 -6.30 -5.58 -7.03
N PHE A 124 -5.95 -6.60 -7.83
CA PHE A 124 -5.33 -7.84 -7.37
C PHE A 124 -3.99 -7.59 -6.66
N CYS A 125 -3.09 -6.81 -7.25
CA CYS A 125 -1.79 -6.49 -6.66
C CYS A 125 -1.92 -5.69 -5.35
N ARG A 126 -2.86 -4.74 -5.28
CA ARG A 126 -3.15 -4.00 -4.04
C ARG A 126 -3.65 -4.91 -2.93
N HIS A 127 -4.53 -5.85 -3.28
CA HIS A 127 -5.04 -6.83 -2.33
C HIS A 127 -3.93 -7.79 -1.86
N LEU A 128 -3.05 -8.21 -2.79
CA LEU A 128 -1.90 -9.04 -2.45
C LEU A 128 -0.94 -8.33 -1.48
N TRP A 129 -0.63 -7.04 -1.70
CA TRP A 129 0.15 -6.24 -0.76
C TRP A 129 -0.50 -6.14 0.62
N PHE A 130 -1.82 -5.97 0.66
CA PHE A 130 -2.57 -5.95 1.91
C PHE A 130 -2.48 -7.28 2.67
N MET A 131 -2.71 -8.39 1.97
CA MET A 131 -2.60 -9.73 2.54
C MET A 131 -1.18 -10.03 3.02
N LEU A 132 -0.16 -9.61 2.27
CA LEU A 132 1.24 -9.86 2.61
C LEU A 132 1.69 -9.06 3.83
N GLY A 133 1.31 -7.78 3.92
CA GLY A 133 1.59 -6.95 5.10
C GLY A 133 0.96 -7.52 6.36
N ARG A 134 -0.27 -8.05 6.25
CA ARG A 134 -0.95 -8.75 7.33
C ARG A 134 -0.27 -10.07 7.71
N TYR A 135 0.06 -10.90 6.72
CA TYR A 135 0.73 -12.19 6.94
C TYR A 135 2.09 -12.03 7.66
N LEU A 136 2.87 -11.03 7.26
CA LEU A 136 4.17 -10.73 7.86
C LEU A 136 4.10 -9.88 9.14
N ARG A 137 2.92 -9.35 9.49
CA ARG A 137 2.74 -8.35 10.55
C ARG A 137 3.66 -7.13 10.37
N LYS A 138 3.82 -6.68 9.11
CA LYS A 138 4.63 -5.50 8.75
C LYS A 138 3.79 -4.47 8.02
N PHE A 139 3.94 -3.22 8.45
CA PHE A 139 3.09 -2.10 8.03
C PHE A 139 3.83 -1.07 7.16
N THR A 140 5.14 -1.26 6.96
CA THR A 140 5.90 -0.48 5.99
C THR A 140 6.33 -1.38 4.84
N PHE A 141 6.30 -0.82 3.63
CA PHE A 141 6.74 -1.50 2.43
C PHE A 141 8.22 -1.92 2.50
N GLU A 142 9.07 -1.10 3.13
CA GLU A 142 10.48 -1.41 3.35
C GLU A 142 10.66 -2.67 4.19
N ASP A 143 9.93 -2.78 5.30
CA ASP A 143 10.09 -3.92 6.22
C ASP A 143 9.59 -5.22 5.56
N ILE A 144 8.53 -5.15 4.74
CA ILE A 144 8.06 -6.31 3.96
C ILE A 144 9.12 -6.77 2.96
N LEU A 145 9.77 -5.85 2.25
CA LEU A 145 10.81 -6.18 1.27
C LEU A 145 12.08 -6.72 1.92
N ILE A 146 12.49 -6.14 3.04
CA ILE A 146 13.64 -6.64 3.81
C ILE A 146 13.34 -8.07 4.28
N GLU A 147 12.15 -8.31 4.81
CA GLU A 147 11.73 -9.65 5.19
C GLU A 147 11.59 -10.57 3.97
N ALA A 148 11.20 -10.09 2.79
CA ALA A 148 11.13 -10.95 1.61
C ALA A 148 12.51 -11.36 1.06
N PHE A 149 13.47 -10.43 1.03
CA PHE A 149 14.72 -10.58 0.26
C PHE A 149 15.98 -10.78 1.11
N VAL A 150 16.00 -10.33 2.38
CA VAL A 150 17.18 -10.49 3.25
C VAL A 150 17.03 -11.77 4.07
N ARG A 151 18.04 -12.64 4.05
CA ARG A 151 18.05 -13.91 4.79
C ARG A 151 18.71 -13.72 6.16
N GLY A 152 18.02 -14.08 7.23
CA GLY A 152 18.58 -14.10 8.60
C GLY A 152 17.68 -13.41 9.63
N ARG A 153 17.55 -14.02 10.82
CA ARG A 153 16.75 -13.52 11.94
C ARG A 153 17.61 -12.55 12.77
N GLY A 154 17.48 -11.24 12.54
CA GLY A 154 18.11 -10.21 13.36
C GLY A 154 18.45 -8.90 12.63
N GLN A 155 18.54 -7.80 13.38
CA GLN A 155 18.90 -6.45 12.89
C GLN A 155 20.41 -6.31 12.60
N GLY A 156 20.99 -7.18 11.78
CA GLY A 156 22.41 -7.10 11.40
C GLY A 156 22.72 -5.95 10.45
N ARG A 157 24.02 -5.67 10.20
CA ARG A 157 24.49 -4.66 9.21
C ARG A 157 23.87 -4.85 7.82
N GLN A 158 23.61 -6.10 7.43
CA GLN A 158 22.96 -6.44 6.15
C GLN A 158 21.52 -5.91 6.06
N HIS A 159 20.74 -5.97 7.14
CA HIS A 159 19.37 -5.42 7.18
C HIS A 159 19.37 -3.90 7.04
N ILE A 160 20.32 -3.22 7.69
CA ILE A 160 20.46 -1.76 7.59
C ILE A 160 20.87 -1.36 6.16
N PHE A 161 21.83 -2.07 5.57
CA PHE A 161 22.27 -1.82 4.19
C PHE A 161 21.15 -2.06 3.17
N ALA A 162 20.43 -3.18 3.30
CA ALA A 162 19.28 -3.48 2.44
C ALA A 162 18.18 -2.43 2.58
N ARG A 163 17.88 -1.98 3.81
CA ARG A 163 16.94 -0.89 4.04
C ARG A 163 17.37 0.38 3.32
N CYS A 164 18.65 0.77 3.43
CA CYS A 164 19.17 1.95 2.75
C CYS A 164 19.03 1.84 1.23
N ILE A 165 19.32 0.67 0.63
CA ILE A 165 19.15 0.45 -0.81
C ILE A 165 17.68 0.57 -1.21
N ILE A 166 16.77 -0.10 -0.50
CA ILE A 166 15.35 -0.11 -0.81
C ILE A 166 14.77 1.31 -0.66
N SER A 167 15.05 2.00 0.45
CA SER A 167 14.64 3.38 0.66
C SER A 167 15.20 4.31 -0.43
N SER A 168 16.47 4.14 -0.82
CA SER A 168 17.09 4.92 -1.89
C SER A 168 16.44 4.66 -3.25
N ALA A 169 16.11 3.41 -3.57
CA ALA A 169 15.43 3.05 -4.81
C ALA A 169 14.01 3.64 -4.88
N VAL A 170 13.26 3.56 -3.78
CA VAL A 170 11.93 4.17 -3.68
C VAL A 170 12.01 5.70 -3.75
N ALA A 171 12.97 6.32 -3.05
CA ALA A 171 13.18 7.77 -3.10
C ALA A 171 13.56 8.23 -4.52
N LEU A 172 14.48 7.52 -5.19
CA LEU A 172 14.85 7.78 -6.58
C LEU A 172 13.64 7.71 -7.50
N PHE A 173 12.88 6.61 -7.44
CA PHE A 173 11.67 6.45 -8.24
C PHE A 173 10.67 7.60 -8.03
N ARG A 174 10.47 8.04 -6.78
CA ARG A 174 9.56 9.15 -6.45
C ARG A 174 10.05 10.49 -6.97
N VAL A 175 11.36 10.75 -6.94
CA VAL A 175 11.97 11.94 -7.53
C VAL A 175 11.82 11.93 -9.05
N LEU A 176 12.06 10.79 -9.71
CA LEU A 176 11.85 10.64 -11.16
C LEU A 176 10.38 10.88 -11.54
N LEU A 177 9.44 10.30 -10.78
CA LEU A 177 8.01 10.52 -10.96
C LEU A 177 7.63 11.99 -10.75
N ALA A 178 8.15 12.64 -9.70
CA ALA A 178 7.92 14.05 -9.44
C ALA A 178 8.49 14.95 -10.56
N ALA A 179 9.69 14.65 -11.06
CA ALA A 179 10.31 15.38 -12.17
C ALA A 179 9.48 15.27 -13.46
N MET A 180 8.94 14.08 -13.73
CA MET A 180 8.06 13.83 -14.87
C MET A 180 6.76 14.63 -14.75
N TYR A 181 6.12 14.62 -13.58
CA TYR A 181 4.92 15.42 -13.30
C TYR A 181 5.22 16.92 -13.44
N PHE A 182 6.37 17.35 -12.92
CA PHE A 182 6.79 18.74 -12.95
C PHE A 182 7.00 19.23 -14.39
N ARG A 183 7.75 18.46 -15.18
CA ARG A 183 8.00 18.75 -16.60
C ARG A 183 6.70 18.89 -17.37
N ASP A 184 5.75 17.99 -17.14
CA ASP A 184 4.44 18.01 -17.82
C ASP A 184 3.56 19.18 -17.42
N SER A 185 3.60 19.57 -16.14
CA SER A 185 2.89 20.75 -15.67
C SER A 185 3.45 22.02 -16.31
N VAL A 186 4.78 22.20 -16.31
CA VAL A 186 5.44 23.34 -16.98
C VAL A 186 5.11 23.37 -18.47
N ASN A 187 5.22 22.22 -19.13
CA ASN A 187 4.91 22.07 -20.55
C ASN A 187 3.45 22.44 -20.88
N SER A 188 2.50 22.04 -20.02
CA SER A 188 1.08 22.38 -20.23
C SER A 188 0.83 23.89 -20.14
N VAL A 189 1.50 24.60 -19.23
CA VAL A 189 1.41 26.07 -19.15
C VAL A 189 2.13 26.75 -20.31
N LEU A 190 3.26 26.18 -20.75
CA LEU A 190 4.08 26.76 -21.82
C LEU A 190 3.35 26.84 -23.16
N GLN A 191 2.32 26.00 -23.38
CA GLN A 191 1.47 26.08 -24.58
C GLN A 191 0.65 27.37 -24.67
N LEU A 192 0.46 28.08 -23.55
CA LEU A 192 -0.27 29.35 -23.53
C LEU A 192 0.65 30.55 -23.83
N VAL A 193 1.96 30.34 -23.81
CA VAL A 193 2.97 31.40 -23.96
C VAL A 193 3.34 31.53 -25.44
N PRO A 194 3.40 32.76 -26.01
CA PRO A 194 3.92 32.98 -27.36
C PRO A 194 5.32 32.40 -27.54
N GLU A 195 5.60 31.81 -28.72
CA GLU A 195 6.85 31.09 -29.01
C GLU A 195 8.10 31.98 -28.80
N ASP A 196 8.00 33.28 -29.06
CA ASP A 196 9.10 34.24 -28.90
C ASP A 196 9.61 34.38 -27.46
N MET A 197 8.77 34.07 -26.46
CA MET A 197 9.09 34.20 -25.03
C MET A 197 9.30 32.86 -24.33
N ARG A 198 9.36 31.75 -25.07
CA ARG A 198 9.29 30.40 -24.53
C ARG A 198 10.47 30.04 -23.62
N SER A 199 11.69 30.38 -24.03
CA SER A 199 12.92 30.06 -23.29
C SER A 199 13.00 30.76 -21.94
N PHE A 200 12.66 32.05 -21.89
CA PHE A 200 12.63 32.82 -20.64
C PHE A 200 11.50 32.36 -19.73
N SER A 201 10.30 32.18 -20.27
CA SER A 201 9.12 31.77 -19.51
C SER A 201 9.28 30.38 -18.90
N LEU A 202 10.02 29.48 -19.54
CA LEU A 202 10.29 28.13 -19.02
C LEU A 202 11.01 28.17 -17.66
N LEU A 203 12.01 29.03 -17.48
CA LEU A 203 12.71 29.19 -16.20
C LEU A 203 11.81 29.83 -15.13
N TYR A 204 11.04 30.86 -15.49
CA TYR A 204 10.14 31.51 -14.54
C TYR A 204 8.98 30.61 -14.09
N ILE A 205 8.34 29.89 -15.03
CA ILE A 205 7.24 28.96 -14.73
C ILE A 205 7.75 27.80 -13.89
N SER A 206 8.90 27.23 -14.22
CA SER A 206 9.52 26.17 -13.41
C SER A 206 9.94 26.67 -12.02
N ALA A 207 10.51 27.86 -11.88
CA ALA A 207 10.82 28.40 -10.56
C ALA A 207 9.57 28.64 -9.71
N PHE A 208 8.53 29.25 -10.30
CA PHE A 208 7.26 29.54 -9.63
C PHE A 208 6.54 28.27 -9.18
N LEU A 209 6.39 27.29 -10.09
CA LEU A 209 5.75 26.03 -9.78
C LEU A 209 6.56 25.22 -8.74
N GLY A 210 7.89 25.28 -8.82
CA GLY A 210 8.79 24.63 -7.88
C GLY A 210 8.64 25.20 -6.48
N PHE A 211 8.56 26.52 -6.37
CA PHE A 211 8.28 27.21 -5.10
C PHE A 211 6.91 26.84 -4.54
N PHE A 212 5.86 26.83 -5.38
CA PHE A 212 4.52 26.44 -4.96
C PHE A 212 4.47 25.00 -4.41
N VAL A 213 5.09 24.06 -5.13
CA VAL A 213 5.20 22.66 -4.70
C VAL A 213 6.01 22.53 -3.41
N LEU A 214 7.09 23.30 -3.26
CA LEU A 214 7.91 23.30 -2.05
C LEU A 214 7.08 23.71 -0.83
N VAL A 215 6.33 24.81 -0.93
CA VAL A 215 5.47 25.33 0.17
C VAL A 215 4.44 24.28 0.60
N LEU A 216 3.79 23.61 -0.37
CA LEU A 216 2.83 22.55 -0.06
C LEU A 216 3.47 21.26 0.49
N SER A 217 4.77 21.07 0.27
CA SER A 217 5.54 19.88 0.68
C SER A 217 6.29 20.04 2.02
N ILE A 218 6.22 21.23 2.65
CA ILE A 218 6.79 21.48 3.99
C ILE A 218 6.34 20.43 5.04
N PRO A 219 5.04 20.05 5.14
CA PRO A 219 4.59 19.11 6.16
C PRO A 219 5.18 17.71 6.03
N ASN A 220 5.47 17.07 7.17
CA ASN A 220 6.17 15.77 7.24
C ASN A 220 5.26 14.54 7.11
N THR A 221 3.96 14.73 7.02
CA THR A 221 2.99 13.64 7.07
C THR A 221 1.98 13.75 5.95
N VAL A 222 1.58 12.61 5.39
CA VAL A 222 0.50 12.55 4.39
C VAL A 222 -0.83 13.02 4.97
N ALA A 223 -1.05 12.90 6.29
CA ALA A 223 -2.24 13.40 6.99
C ALA A 223 -2.27 14.93 7.18
N ALA A 224 -1.26 15.67 6.73
CA ALA A 224 -1.24 17.11 6.91
C ALA A 224 -2.32 17.78 6.04
N LYS A 225 -3.02 18.76 6.61
CA LYS A 225 -4.05 19.57 5.93
C LYS A 225 -3.66 20.02 4.51
N PRO A 226 -2.51 20.67 4.26
CA PRO A 226 -2.15 21.11 2.90
C PRO A 226 -1.95 19.95 1.91
N VAL A 227 -1.50 18.77 2.35
CA VAL A 227 -1.35 17.59 1.47
C VAL A 227 -2.71 16.98 1.13
N ILE A 228 -3.64 16.99 2.09
CA ILE A 228 -5.03 16.58 1.89
C ILE A 228 -5.74 17.55 0.94
N TYR A 229 -5.62 18.87 1.17
CA TYR A 229 -6.18 19.89 0.28
C TYR A 229 -5.57 19.82 -1.11
N ALA A 230 -4.25 19.62 -1.25
CA ALA A 230 -3.63 19.45 -2.56
C ALA A 230 -4.14 18.20 -3.29
N SER A 231 -4.28 17.07 -2.58
CA SER A 231 -4.77 15.82 -3.19
C SER A 231 -6.25 15.90 -3.59
N THR A 232 -7.09 16.52 -2.75
CA THR A 232 -8.50 16.77 -3.08
C THR A 232 -8.62 17.72 -4.26
N LEU A 233 -7.92 18.86 -4.24
CA LEU A 233 -7.89 19.82 -5.34
C LEU A 233 -7.36 19.21 -6.64
N SER A 234 -6.37 18.32 -6.57
CA SER A 234 -5.88 17.58 -7.73
C SER A 234 -6.99 16.70 -8.33
N THR A 235 -7.75 15.96 -7.51
CA THR A 235 -8.86 15.13 -8.00
C THR A 235 -10.05 15.95 -8.53
N THR A 236 -10.41 17.07 -7.89
CA THR A 236 -11.49 17.94 -8.38
C THR A 236 -11.08 18.65 -9.65
N SER A 237 -9.82 19.09 -9.75
CA SER A 237 -9.27 19.66 -10.97
C SER A 237 -9.25 18.65 -12.12
N TYR A 238 -9.11 17.35 -11.82
CA TYR A 238 -9.16 16.30 -12.84
C TYR A 238 -10.58 16.09 -13.35
N LEU A 239 -11.58 16.10 -12.46
CA LEU A 239 -12.98 16.06 -12.85
C LEU A 239 -13.35 17.28 -13.71
N ALA A 240 -12.92 18.48 -13.31
CA ALA A 240 -13.11 19.68 -14.11
C ALA A 240 -12.42 19.58 -15.48
N TRP A 241 -11.18 19.04 -15.53
CA TRP A 241 -10.47 18.79 -16.78
C TRP A 241 -11.22 17.80 -17.68
N LEU A 242 -11.73 16.70 -17.10
CA LEU A 242 -12.50 15.69 -17.83
C LEU A 242 -13.78 16.29 -18.42
N ILE A 243 -14.48 17.14 -17.66
CA ILE A 243 -15.67 17.87 -18.15
C ILE A 243 -15.27 18.79 -19.31
N ALA A 244 -14.21 19.59 -19.14
CA ALA A 244 -13.72 20.50 -20.18
C ALA A 244 -13.32 19.75 -21.47
N VAL A 245 -12.60 18.63 -21.34
CA VAL A 245 -12.22 17.77 -22.47
C VAL A 245 -13.43 17.11 -23.12
N SER A 246 -14.41 16.65 -22.33
CA SER A 246 -15.64 16.07 -22.87
C SER A 246 -16.46 17.08 -23.66
N HIS A 247 -16.56 18.32 -23.16
CA HIS A 247 -17.21 19.43 -23.83
C HIS A 247 -16.46 19.83 -25.10
N ALA A 248 -15.12 19.88 -25.03
CA ALA A 248 -14.28 20.16 -26.20
C ALA A 248 -14.41 19.06 -27.26
N ASN A 249 -14.55 17.80 -26.86
CA ASN A 249 -14.80 16.67 -27.76
C ASN A 249 -16.20 16.74 -28.41
N ALA A 250 -17.23 17.10 -27.65
CA ALA A 250 -18.59 17.25 -28.16
C ALA A 250 -18.70 18.42 -29.16
N THR A 251 -17.97 19.51 -28.93
CA THR A 251 -17.97 20.71 -29.79
C THR A 251 -16.99 20.64 -30.95
N GLY A 252 -16.14 19.60 -31.02
CA GLY A 252 -15.08 19.49 -32.02
C GLY A 252 -13.98 20.54 -31.89
N SER A 253 -13.86 21.20 -30.72
CA SER A 253 -12.88 22.25 -30.43
C SER A 253 -11.55 21.75 -29.87
N LEU A 254 -11.37 20.43 -29.84
CA LEU A 254 -10.08 19.82 -29.56
C LEU A 254 -9.13 20.15 -30.70
N GLY A 255 -8.31 21.18 -30.51
CA GLY A 255 -7.19 21.45 -31.39
C GLY A 255 -6.35 20.19 -31.56
N PRO A 256 -5.66 20.03 -32.72
CA PRO A 256 -4.68 18.97 -32.88
C PRO A 256 -3.69 19.11 -31.73
N VAL A 257 -3.69 18.15 -30.82
CA VAL A 257 -2.63 18.05 -29.81
C VAL A 257 -1.38 17.82 -30.64
N THR A 258 -0.58 18.87 -30.83
CA THR A 258 0.75 18.76 -31.40
C THR A 258 1.45 17.69 -30.59
N SER A 259 1.65 16.52 -31.19
CA SER A 259 2.31 15.39 -30.57
C SER A 259 3.60 15.93 -29.97
N TRP A 260 3.68 15.96 -28.64
CA TRP A 260 4.87 16.47 -27.99
C TRP A 260 6.03 15.59 -28.47
N PRO A 261 7.07 16.15 -29.12
CA PRO A 261 8.17 15.37 -29.72
C PRO A 261 9.06 14.66 -28.68
N GLN A 262 8.64 14.66 -27.41
CA GLN A 262 9.37 14.15 -26.26
C GLN A 262 8.66 12.95 -25.61
N ARG A 263 7.93 12.14 -26.38
CA ARG A 263 7.46 10.86 -25.85
C ARG A 263 8.62 9.88 -25.82
N GLY A 264 8.80 9.22 -24.68
CA GLY A 264 9.68 8.05 -24.60
C GLY A 264 9.17 6.94 -25.50
N ILE A 265 10.05 6.02 -25.87
CA ILE A 265 9.78 4.95 -26.84
C ILE A 265 8.66 4.05 -26.35
N LEU A 266 8.55 3.86 -25.02
CA LEU A 266 7.58 2.96 -24.41
C LEU A 266 6.20 3.59 -24.22
N TRP A 267 6.04 4.89 -24.46
CA TRP A 267 4.81 5.64 -24.15
C TRP A 267 3.78 5.59 -25.27
N ILE A 268 3.15 4.41 -25.42
CA ILE A 268 1.95 4.20 -26.22
C ILE A 268 0.70 4.29 -25.32
N ILE A 269 -0.50 4.29 -25.91
CA ILE A 269 -1.74 4.37 -25.13
C ILE A 269 -1.89 3.18 -24.17
N TYR A 270 -1.57 1.96 -24.62
CA TYR A 270 -1.67 0.76 -23.76
C TYR A 270 -0.80 0.89 -22.51
N SER A 271 0.45 1.31 -22.68
CA SER A 271 1.36 1.50 -21.55
C SER A 271 0.96 2.71 -20.69
N SER A 272 0.30 3.72 -21.27
CA SER A 272 -0.30 4.84 -20.52
C SER A 272 -1.48 4.38 -19.65
N ILE A 273 -2.35 3.51 -20.16
CA ILE A 273 -3.45 2.88 -19.40
C ILE A 273 -2.88 2.02 -18.25
N VAL A 274 -1.87 1.20 -18.54
CA VAL A 274 -1.20 0.38 -17.53
C VAL A 274 -0.54 1.26 -16.47
N PHE A 275 0.14 2.34 -16.89
CA PHE A 275 0.76 3.31 -16.00
C PHE A 275 -0.27 4.05 -15.14
N ALA A 276 -1.43 4.40 -15.67
CA ALA A 276 -2.54 4.97 -14.89
C ALA A 276 -2.97 4.01 -13.77
N CYS A 277 -2.84 2.70 -13.98
CA CYS A 277 -3.17 1.69 -12.99
C CYS A 277 -2.05 1.40 -11.97
N THR A 278 -0.92 2.12 -12.02
CA THR A 278 0.21 1.93 -11.10
C THR A 278 -0.06 2.56 -9.74
N THR A 279 0.33 1.88 -8.66
CA THR A 279 0.13 2.36 -7.28
C THR A 279 1.29 2.10 -6.36
N THR A 280 1.47 3.01 -5.41
CA THR A 280 2.73 3.11 -4.64
C THR A 280 2.52 3.30 -3.14
N LEU A 281 1.26 3.40 -2.66
CA LEU A 281 0.91 3.73 -1.27
C LEU A 281 -0.02 2.71 -0.60
N THR A 282 -0.16 1.51 -1.16
CA THR A 282 -1.13 0.50 -0.70
C THR A 282 -0.92 0.07 0.75
N VAL A 283 0.31 -0.32 1.09
CA VAL A 283 0.73 -0.78 2.42
C VAL A 283 0.60 0.30 3.50
N PRO A 284 1.13 1.54 3.33
CA PRO A 284 0.97 2.57 4.36
C PRO A 284 -0.48 3.02 4.52
N LEU A 285 -1.30 3.00 3.46
CA LEU A 285 -2.72 3.34 3.55
C LEU A 285 -3.52 2.29 4.33
N SER A 286 -3.25 1.00 4.11
CA SER A 286 -3.91 -0.06 4.89
C SER A 286 -3.51 -0.06 6.37
N ALA A 287 -2.29 0.38 6.68
CA ALA A 287 -1.81 0.62 8.05
C ALA A 287 -2.41 1.90 8.67
N SER A 288 -2.74 2.92 7.87
CA SER A 288 -3.38 4.13 8.39
C SER A 288 -4.84 3.93 8.83
N LEU A 289 -5.54 2.95 8.24
CA LEU A 289 -6.89 2.55 8.66
C LEU A 289 -6.91 1.92 10.07
N THR A 290 -5.77 1.43 10.55
CA THR A 290 -5.68 0.75 11.86
C THR A 290 -5.62 1.66 13.06
N GLY A 291 -5.23 2.92 12.90
CA GLY A 291 -5.03 3.83 14.04
C GLY A 291 -6.31 4.53 14.52
N SER A 292 -7.51 4.14 14.09
CA SER A 292 -8.74 4.73 14.59
C SER A 292 -8.79 4.55 16.12
N LEU A 293 -8.77 5.66 16.85
CA LEU A 293 -8.63 5.81 18.31
C LEU A 293 -9.72 5.13 19.16
N VAL A 294 -10.55 4.31 18.55
CA VAL A 294 -11.76 3.78 19.17
C VAL A 294 -11.55 2.30 19.46
N VAL A 295 -11.32 2.01 20.74
CA VAL A 295 -11.20 0.68 21.35
C VAL A 295 -12.59 0.01 21.37
N TRP A 296 -13.08 -0.45 20.22
CA TRP A 296 -14.24 -1.36 20.16
C TRP A 296 -13.86 -2.66 19.42
N PRO A 297 -14.39 -3.82 19.82
CA PRO A 297 -14.03 -5.12 19.27
C PRO A 297 -14.75 -5.33 17.94
N VAL A 298 -14.27 -4.72 16.86
CA VAL A 298 -14.87 -4.90 15.51
C VAL A 298 -13.78 -5.34 14.52
N LYS A 299 -13.24 -6.54 14.77
CA LYS A 299 -12.06 -7.10 14.06
C LYS A 299 -12.37 -7.49 12.59
N GLN A 300 -13.52 -8.11 12.33
CA GLN A 300 -13.94 -8.52 10.97
C GLN A 300 -14.28 -7.35 10.03
N HIS A 301 -14.60 -6.17 10.55
CA HIS A 301 -15.07 -5.08 9.70
C HIS A 301 -13.92 -4.41 8.93
N ARG A 302 -12.66 -4.60 9.36
CA ARG A 302 -11.47 -3.95 8.77
C ARG A 302 -11.09 -4.50 7.39
N THR A 303 -10.98 -5.82 7.25
CA THR A 303 -10.63 -6.48 5.97
C THR A 303 -11.71 -6.21 4.93
N ARG A 304 -12.97 -6.37 5.32
CA ARG A 304 -14.14 -6.04 4.52
C ARG A 304 -14.14 -4.57 4.10
N ARG A 305 -13.82 -3.63 5.01
CA ARG A 305 -13.68 -2.19 4.70
C ARG A 305 -12.59 -1.91 3.67
N PHE A 306 -11.36 -2.37 3.89
CA PHE A 306 -10.26 -2.10 2.96
C PHE A 306 -10.52 -2.74 1.59
N LYS A 307 -11.06 -3.97 1.56
CA LYS A 307 -11.47 -4.65 0.32
C LYS A 307 -12.53 -3.84 -0.43
N LEU A 308 -13.57 -3.38 0.26
CA LEU A 308 -14.63 -2.55 -0.32
C LEU A 308 -14.08 -1.20 -0.82
N LEU A 309 -13.24 -0.52 -0.03
CA LEU A 309 -12.61 0.74 -0.43
C LEU A 309 -11.70 0.57 -1.66
N ASN A 310 -10.93 -0.51 -1.71
CA ASN A 310 -10.08 -0.81 -2.86
C ASN A 310 -10.93 -1.05 -4.12
N ILE A 311 -11.91 -1.96 -4.06
CA ILE A 311 -12.79 -2.29 -5.19
C ILE A 311 -13.58 -1.07 -5.65
N SER A 312 -14.21 -0.33 -4.73
CA SER A 312 -14.97 0.87 -5.09
C SER A 312 -14.07 1.96 -5.70
N SER A 313 -12.83 2.12 -5.21
CA SER A 313 -11.88 3.07 -5.80
C SER A 313 -11.46 2.68 -7.21
N THR A 314 -11.28 1.37 -7.48
CA THR A 314 -10.86 0.90 -8.80
C THR A 314 -12.02 0.95 -9.79
N VAL A 315 -13.24 0.60 -9.38
CA VAL A 315 -14.46 0.72 -10.19
C VAL A 315 -14.75 2.19 -10.53
N LEU A 316 -14.62 3.11 -9.56
CA LEU A 316 -14.80 4.53 -9.84
C LEU A 316 -13.71 5.07 -10.79
N ALA A 317 -12.45 4.65 -10.59
CA ALA A 317 -11.36 5.02 -11.47
C ALA A 317 -11.56 4.54 -12.91
N THR A 318 -11.97 3.29 -13.11
CA THR A 318 -12.23 2.75 -14.45
C THR A 318 -13.38 3.47 -15.12
N LEU A 319 -14.46 3.77 -14.39
CA LEU A 319 -15.60 4.53 -14.90
C LEU A 319 -15.17 5.94 -15.34
N LEU A 320 -14.30 6.61 -14.58
CA LEU A 320 -13.77 7.93 -14.95
C LEU A 320 -12.74 7.91 -16.09
N MET A 321 -12.05 6.79 -16.31
CA MET A 321 -11.11 6.62 -17.44
C MET A 321 -11.79 6.13 -18.72
N LEU A 322 -12.97 5.51 -18.64
CA LEU A 322 -13.70 4.96 -19.79
C LEU A 322 -14.00 6.00 -20.87
N PRO A 323 -14.47 7.23 -20.55
CA PRO A 323 -14.67 8.28 -21.56
C PRO A 323 -13.37 8.65 -22.28
N LEU A 324 -12.22 8.62 -21.60
CA LEU A 324 -10.93 8.96 -22.20
C LEU A 324 -10.51 7.97 -23.28
N VAL A 325 -10.72 6.67 -23.03
CA VAL A 325 -10.46 5.61 -24.02
C VAL A 325 -11.41 5.76 -25.21
N ALA A 326 -12.68 6.08 -24.95
CA ALA A 326 -13.64 6.36 -26.01
C ALA A 326 -13.21 7.57 -26.86
N PHE A 327 -12.82 8.68 -26.23
CA PHE A 327 -12.35 9.88 -26.93
C PHE A 327 -11.10 9.63 -27.77
N ALA A 328 -10.14 8.85 -27.25
CA ALA A 328 -8.96 8.44 -28.02
C ALA A 328 -9.35 7.64 -29.28
N SER A 329 -10.31 6.72 -29.17
CA SER A 329 -10.80 5.93 -30.32
C SER A 329 -11.65 6.75 -31.30
N LEU A 330 -12.46 7.70 -30.83
CA LEU A 330 -13.30 8.56 -31.68
C LEU A 330 -12.45 9.57 -32.47
N ARG A 331 -11.40 10.09 -31.85
CA ARG A 331 -10.46 11.01 -32.49
C ARG A 331 -9.76 10.35 -33.68
N ALA A 332 -9.42 9.06 -33.57
CA ALA A 332 -8.88 8.27 -34.68
C ALA A 332 -9.77 8.29 -35.94
N ILE A 333 -11.09 8.27 -35.76
CA ILE A 333 -12.07 8.24 -36.84
C ILE A 333 -12.23 9.65 -37.46
N ASN A 334 -12.22 10.69 -36.62
CA ASN A 334 -12.48 12.06 -37.04
C ASN A 334 -11.28 12.78 -37.67
N LEU A 335 -10.04 12.34 -37.42
CA LEU A 335 -8.83 12.91 -38.03
C LEU A 335 -8.82 12.78 -39.57
N SER A 336 -9.60 11.86 -40.15
CA SER A 336 -9.74 11.72 -41.60
C SER A 336 -10.70 12.72 -42.25
N GLY A 337 -11.38 13.59 -41.48
CA GLY A 337 -12.59 14.28 -42.00
C GLY A 337 -12.66 15.80 -41.95
N ARG A 338 -12.05 16.52 -40.99
CA ARG A 338 -12.31 17.97 -40.87
C ARG A 338 -11.26 18.73 -40.04
N THR A 339 -10.45 19.54 -40.72
CA THR A 339 -9.62 20.60 -40.13
C THR A 339 -10.41 21.91 -40.12
N LEU A 340 -11.37 22.06 -39.21
CA LEU A 340 -11.93 23.39 -38.92
C LEU A 340 -11.15 24.01 -37.74
N ALA A 341 -10.49 25.13 -38.02
CA ALA A 341 -9.82 25.96 -37.04
C ALA A 341 -10.85 26.56 -36.07
N THR A 342 -11.05 25.87 -34.95
CA THR A 342 -11.89 26.34 -33.84
C THR A 342 -10.99 26.84 -32.71
N PRO A 343 -11.47 27.82 -31.91
CA PRO A 343 -10.65 28.47 -30.89
C PRO A 343 -10.22 27.46 -29.81
N PHE A 344 -8.92 27.43 -29.53
CA PHE A 344 -8.31 26.58 -28.52
C PHE A 344 -8.81 26.97 -27.11
N SER A 345 -9.39 26.00 -26.39
CA SER A 345 -9.86 26.24 -25.03
C SER A 345 -8.69 26.33 -24.04
N VAL A 346 -8.36 27.54 -23.63
CA VAL A 346 -7.30 27.87 -22.66
C VAL A 346 -7.47 27.12 -21.32
N LEU A 347 -8.70 26.74 -20.99
CA LEU A 347 -9.05 26.03 -19.75
C LEU A 347 -8.43 24.63 -19.67
N VAL A 348 -8.29 23.90 -20.79
CA VAL A 348 -7.83 22.49 -20.78
C VAL A 348 -6.38 22.35 -20.31
N PRO A 349 -5.40 23.11 -20.86
CA PRO A 349 -4.01 23.00 -20.38
C PRO A 349 -3.80 23.57 -18.98
N ILE A 350 -4.58 24.58 -18.56
CA ILE A 350 -4.53 25.11 -17.19
C ILE A 350 -4.97 24.03 -16.20
N LEU A 351 -6.15 23.42 -16.41
CA LEU A 351 -6.65 22.35 -15.53
C LEU A 351 -5.71 21.13 -15.52
N ARG A 352 -5.06 20.84 -16.65
CA ARG A 352 -4.01 19.81 -16.73
C ARG A 352 -2.77 20.19 -15.90
N ALA A 353 -2.29 21.42 -15.99
CA ALA A 353 -1.15 21.87 -15.21
C ALA A 353 -1.45 21.85 -13.69
N THR A 354 -2.65 22.28 -13.29
CA THR A 354 -3.08 22.30 -11.89
C THR A 354 -3.26 20.90 -11.32
N THR A 355 -3.90 19.97 -12.05
CA THR A 355 -4.06 18.57 -11.61
C THR A 355 -2.72 17.92 -11.30
N ILE A 356 -1.76 18.05 -12.23
CA ILE A 356 -0.46 17.40 -12.12
C ILE A 356 0.39 18.05 -11.02
N SER A 357 0.43 19.38 -10.94
CA SER A 357 1.22 20.09 -9.93
C SER A 357 0.74 19.86 -8.50
N LEU A 358 -0.58 19.84 -8.28
CA LEU A 358 -1.19 19.55 -6.98
C LEU A 358 -1.01 18.10 -6.54
N ALA A 359 -0.68 17.18 -7.46
CA ALA A 359 -0.38 15.79 -7.13
C ALA A 359 1.04 15.58 -6.57
N ILE A 360 1.98 16.50 -6.85
CA ILE A 360 3.39 16.37 -6.50
C ILE A 360 3.63 16.35 -4.98
N PRO A 361 3.01 17.20 -4.14
CA PRO A 361 3.22 17.18 -2.70
C PRO A 361 2.94 15.81 -2.06
N SER A 362 1.90 15.11 -2.51
CA SER A 362 1.58 13.76 -2.04
C SER A 362 2.68 12.74 -2.39
N ILE A 363 3.37 12.91 -3.53
CA ILE A 363 4.49 12.05 -3.95
C ILE A 363 5.72 12.36 -3.08
N ILE A 364 6.06 13.63 -2.90
CA ILE A 364 7.26 14.08 -2.16
C ILE A 364 7.14 13.78 -0.67
N VAL A 365 5.99 14.03 -0.05
CA VAL A 365 5.80 13.77 1.39
C VAL A 365 5.83 12.27 1.69
N SER A 366 5.51 11.42 0.71
CA SER A 366 5.57 9.97 0.86
C SER A 366 6.95 9.35 0.60
N THR A 367 7.97 10.15 0.28
CA THR A 367 9.31 9.60 0.03
C THR A 367 9.97 9.16 1.34
N PRO A 368 10.51 7.93 1.39
CA PRO A 368 11.28 7.51 2.55
C PRO A 368 12.58 8.32 2.60
N MET A 369 12.95 8.76 3.81
CA MET A 369 14.22 9.43 4.02
C MET A 369 15.36 8.40 3.98
N PRO A 370 16.43 8.61 3.19
CA PRO A 370 17.61 7.76 3.22
C PRO A 370 18.20 7.85 4.63
N ARG A 371 18.14 6.74 5.36
CA ARG A 371 18.82 6.61 6.64
C ARG A 371 20.28 6.33 6.33
N PHE A 372 21.10 7.38 6.31
CA PHE A 372 22.54 7.19 6.16
C PHE A 372 23.05 6.32 7.31
N LEU A 373 23.70 5.23 6.94
CA LEU A 373 24.44 4.37 7.85
C LEU A 373 25.36 5.28 8.67
N HIS A 374 25.24 5.25 10.00
CA HIS A 374 26.15 5.92 10.93
C HIS A 374 25.95 7.42 11.24
N MET A 375 24.72 7.88 11.49
CA MET A 375 24.51 9.01 12.43
C MET A 375 23.60 8.58 13.56
N GLY A 376 24.23 8.26 14.70
CA GLY A 376 23.52 7.99 15.94
C GLY A 376 22.76 9.24 16.40
N HIS A 377 21.50 9.05 16.79
CA HIS A 377 20.66 9.95 17.58
C HIS A 377 20.40 11.39 17.09
N CYS A 378 21.05 11.87 16.03
CA CYS A 378 20.74 13.17 15.44
C CYS A 378 19.79 12.96 14.27
N HIS A 379 18.49 13.11 14.52
CA HIS A 379 17.52 13.25 13.44
C HIS A 379 17.87 14.53 12.66
N PRO A 380 18.34 14.44 11.40
CA PRO A 380 18.55 15.65 10.61
C PRO A 380 17.21 16.38 10.51
N PRO A 381 17.22 17.72 10.47
CA PRO A 381 15.98 18.45 10.20
C PRO A 381 15.36 17.90 8.92
N THR A 382 14.06 17.62 8.98
CA THR A 382 13.30 16.98 7.91
C THR A 382 13.10 17.87 6.68
N THR A 383 13.35 19.18 6.84
CA THR A 383 13.16 20.23 5.85
C THR A 383 14.21 20.26 4.73
N PRO A 384 15.55 20.19 4.97
CA PRO A 384 16.54 20.22 3.89
C PRO A 384 16.46 19.04 2.92
N VAL A 385 16.12 17.84 3.40
CA VAL A 385 16.04 16.65 2.52
C VAL A 385 14.92 16.80 1.49
N LYS A 386 13.77 17.37 1.89
CA LYS A 386 12.68 17.63 0.94
C LYS A 386 13.00 18.75 -0.03
N PHE A 387 13.70 19.78 0.43
CA PHE A 387 14.21 20.82 -0.46
C PHE A 387 15.10 20.19 -1.54
N PHE A 388 15.98 19.26 -1.17
CA PHE A 388 16.80 18.52 -2.13
C PHE A 388 15.95 17.70 -3.11
N TYR A 389 14.90 17.01 -2.65
CA TYR A 389 13.98 16.29 -3.56
C TYR A 389 13.26 17.22 -4.53
N VAL A 390 12.69 18.33 -4.07
CA VAL A 390 12.03 19.31 -4.95
C VAL A 390 13.05 19.90 -5.93
N LEU A 391 14.21 20.33 -5.44
CA LEU A 391 15.26 20.90 -6.28
C LEU A 391 15.73 19.90 -7.35
N SER A 392 15.96 18.64 -6.96
CA SER A 392 16.34 17.59 -7.91
C SER A 392 15.25 17.33 -8.95
N ALA A 393 13.97 17.35 -8.56
CA ALA A 393 12.85 17.19 -9.49
C ALA A 393 12.75 18.37 -10.47
N VAL A 394 12.96 19.60 -10.01
CA VAL A 394 12.98 20.81 -10.85
C VAL A 394 14.16 20.78 -11.82
N LEU A 395 15.38 20.50 -11.34
CA LEU A 395 16.58 20.40 -12.19
C LEU A 395 16.42 19.31 -13.26
N LEU A 396 15.88 18.15 -12.87
CA LEU A 396 15.65 17.05 -13.78
C LEU A 396 14.53 17.34 -14.79
N SER A 397 13.54 18.16 -14.41
CA SER A 397 12.50 18.62 -15.34
C SER A 397 13.04 19.52 -16.46
N LEU A 398 14.12 20.26 -16.19
CA LEU A 398 14.82 21.15 -17.13
C LEU A 398 15.82 20.40 -18.03
N ALA A 399 15.96 19.08 -17.86
CA ALA A 399 16.90 18.29 -18.63
C ALA A 399 16.61 18.35 -20.15
N SER A 400 17.63 18.05 -20.96
CA SER A 400 17.51 17.99 -22.42
C SER A 400 16.40 17.00 -22.84
N PRO A 401 15.77 17.19 -24.02
CA PRO A 401 14.69 16.32 -24.50
C PRO A 401 15.08 14.84 -24.53
N SER A 402 16.31 14.52 -24.94
CA SER A 402 16.80 13.13 -24.99
C SER A 402 16.86 12.49 -23.61
N VAL A 403 17.32 13.22 -22.59
CA VAL A 403 17.36 12.74 -21.20
C VAL A 403 15.95 12.62 -20.63
N ALA A 404 15.04 13.51 -21.00
CA ALA A 404 13.66 13.43 -20.55
C ALA A 404 12.93 12.18 -21.08
N ASN A 405 13.21 11.79 -22.33
CA ASN A 405 12.65 10.57 -22.91
C ASN A 405 13.11 9.33 -22.13
N THR A 406 14.41 9.24 -21.81
CA THR A 406 14.94 8.12 -21.04
C THR A 406 14.41 8.10 -19.61
N ILE A 407 14.25 9.25 -18.96
CA ILE A 407 13.63 9.36 -17.63
C ILE A 407 12.18 8.87 -17.66
N ARG A 408 11.41 9.25 -18.69
CA ARG A 408 10.01 8.82 -18.84
C ARG A 408 9.91 7.30 -19.02
N ASP A 409 10.72 6.71 -19.88
CA ASP A 409 10.74 5.26 -20.10
C ASP A 409 11.20 4.50 -18.84
N LEU A 410 12.25 4.98 -18.18
CA LEU A 410 12.74 4.42 -16.91
C LEU A 410 11.67 4.50 -15.81
N THR A 411 10.98 5.63 -15.69
CA THR A 411 9.90 5.82 -14.71
C THR A 411 8.74 4.87 -14.97
N LEU A 412 8.37 4.64 -16.23
CA LEU A 412 7.34 3.67 -16.60
C LEU A 412 7.72 2.25 -16.17
N VAL A 413 8.94 1.82 -16.51
CA VAL A 413 9.45 0.48 -16.14
C VAL A 413 9.52 0.33 -14.61
N LEU A 414 10.00 1.34 -13.89
CA LEU A 414 10.03 1.33 -12.42
C LEU A 414 8.63 1.31 -11.80
N ALA A 415 7.67 2.06 -12.33
CA ALA A 415 6.30 2.09 -11.83
C ALA A 415 5.58 0.75 -12.05
N CYS A 416 5.72 0.17 -13.24
CA CYS A 416 5.15 -1.13 -13.59
C CYS A 416 5.80 -2.27 -12.81
N SER A 417 7.14 -2.28 -12.69
CA SER A 417 7.85 -3.27 -11.89
C SER A 417 7.47 -3.20 -10.41
N GLY A 418 7.39 -1.99 -9.82
CA GLY A 418 7.00 -1.79 -8.43
C GLY A 418 5.54 -2.18 -8.14
N THR A 419 4.63 -1.92 -9.07
CA THR A 419 3.20 -2.20 -8.86
C THR A 419 2.84 -3.66 -9.11
N PHE A 420 3.36 -4.27 -10.17
CA PHE A 420 2.90 -5.59 -10.65
C PHE A 420 3.91 -6.71 -10.37
N LEU A 421 5.18 -6.50 -10.70
CA LEU A 421 6.21 -7.55 -10.56
C LEU A 421 6.60 -7.77 -9.09
N LEU A 422 6.83 -6.68 -8.36
CA LEU A 422 7.35 -6.73 -7.00
C LEU A 422 6.41 -7.47 -6.02
N PRO A 423 5.09 -7.21 -5.97
CA PRO A 423 4.18 -8.04 -5.18
C PRO A 423 4.27 -9.53 -5.52
N ALA A 424 4.31 -9.88 -6.81
CA ALA A 424 4.46 -11.28 -7.26
C ALA A 424 5.75 -11.92 -6.69
N LEU A 425 6.88 -11.23 -6.86
CA LEU A 425 8.18 -11.70 -6.38
C LEU A 425 8.19 -11.86 -4.87
N THR A 426 7.65 -10.90 -4.13
CA THR A 426 7.58 -10.98 -2.66
C THR A 426 6.72 -12.15 -2.19
N HIS A 427 5.59 -12.40 -2.86
CA HIS A 427 4.75 -13.55 -2.53
C HIS A 427 5.48 -14.86 -2.79
N VAL A 428 6.09 -15.01 -3.98
CA VAL A 428 6.85 -16.22 -4.34
C VAL A 428 8.01 -16.45 -3.38
N THR A 429 8.77 -15.40 -3.02
CA THR A 429 9.90 -15.54 -2.11
C THR A 429 9.48 -15.96 -0.71
N ILE A 430 8.41 -15.37 -0.16
CA ILE A 430 7.92 -15.67 1.18
C ILE A 430 7.29 -17.06 1.26
N HIS A 431 6.51 -17.44 0.25
CA HIS A 431 5.71 -18.65 0.29
C HIS A 431 6.43 -19.90 -0.24
N TYR A 432 7.35 -19.75 -1.20
CA TYR A 432 8.05 -20.88 -1.82
C TYR A 432 9.55 -20.94 -1.50
N LEU A 433 10.23 -19.79 -1.39
CA LEU A 433 11.68 -19.79 -1.12
C LEU A 433 12.01 -19.82 0.38
N ARG A 434 11.11 -19.32 1.23
CA ARG A 434 11.27 -19.34 2.69
C ARG A 434 10.51 -20.53 3.30
N ARG A 435 11.07 -21.07 4.40
CA ARG A 435 10.40 -22.13 5.16
C ARG A 435 9.05 -21.61 5.64
N PRO A 436 7.95 -22.38 5.50
CA PRO A 436 6.66 -21.97 6.03
C PRO A 436 6.81 -21.72 7.54
N LEU A 437 6.13 -20.68 8.05
CA LEU A 437 5.92 -20.49 9.48
C LEU A 437 5.11 -21.69 9.98
N ALA A 438 5.79 -22.78 10.32
CA ALA A 438 5.16 -23.96 10.89
C ALA A 438 4.71 -23.58 12.30
N ILE A 439 3.42 -23.75 12.56
CA ILE A 439 2.89 -23.70 13.92
C ILE A 439 3.53 -24.89 14.62
N VAL A 440 4.51 -24.60 15.47
CA VAL A 440 5.08 -25.61 16.36
C VAL A 440 3.97 -25.90 17.35
N VAL A 441 3.26 -27.01 17.16
CA VAL A 441 2.40 -27.56 18.20
C VAL A 441 3.32 -27.82 19.38
N PRO A 442 3.15 -27.12 20.52
CA PRO A 442 3.96 -27.40 21.69
C PRO A 442 3.71 -28.87 22.05
N GLN A 443 4.74 -29.69 21.85
CA GLN A 443 4.77 -30.99 22.49
C GLN A 443 4.86 -30.67 23.99
N GLU A 444 3.86 -31.07 24.76
CA GLU A 444 3.93 -30.97 26.21
C GLU A 444 5.27 -31.57 26.69
N PRO A 445 5.93 -30.92 27.67
CA PRO A 445 7.22 -31.38 28.15
C PRO A 445 7.09 -32.83 28.62
N HIS A 446 7.84 -33.72 27.96
CA HIS A 446 8.04 -35.08 28.45
C HIS A 446 8.44 -35.01 29.92
N PRO A 447 7.70 -35.65 30.86
CA PRO A 447 8.16 -35.77 32.22
C PRO A 447 9.48 -36.54 32.19
N VAL A 448 10.55 -35.86 32.59
CA VAL A 448 11.90 -36.41 32.70
C VAL A 448 11.83 -37.69 33.52
N ALA A 449 12.39 -38.75 32.95
CA ALA A 449 12.52 -40.06 33.57
C ALA A 449 13.12 -39.95 34.98
N ALA A 450 12.30 -40.24 35.99
CA ALA A 450 12.80 -40.66 37.28
C ALA A 450 13.15 -42.15 37.21
N SER A 451 14.35 -42.48 37.70
CA SER A 451 15.00 -43.80 37.71
C SER A 451 14.18 -44.91 38.40
N PRO A 452 14.47 -46.21 38.14
CA PRO A 452 13.57 -47.32 38.41
C PRO A 452 13.77 -47.93 39.81
N ARG A 453 12.69 -48.23 40.53
CA ARG A 453 12.65 -49.38 41.45
C ARG A 453 11.23 -49.75 41.89
N SER A 454 11.09 -51.05 42.15
CA SER A 454 9.96 -51.84 42.67
C SER A 454 8.74 -52.05 41.75
N THR A 455 8.83 -53.16 41.02
CA THR A 455 7.81 -54.21 40.88
C THR A 455 6.57 -54.07 41.78
N ILE A 456 5.39 -54.01 41.17
CA ILE A 456 4.21 -54.86 41.45
C ILE A 456 3.33 -54.85 40.19
N ALA A 457 2.88 -56.04 39.81
CA ALA A 457 2.05 -56.31 38.66
C ALA A 457 0.67 -55.63 38.76
N GLY A 458 0.15 -55.16 37.62
CA GLY A 458 -1.29 -54.93 37.46
C GLY A 458 -1.68 -53.65 36.73
N SER A 459 -2.09 -53.84 35.47
CA SER A 459 -3.04 -53.01 34.73
C SER A 459 -2.54 -51.74 34.02
N ARG A 460 -2.79 -51.77 32.70
CA ARG A 460 -3.20 -50.67 31.81
C ARG A 460 -2.16 -49.61 31.50
N SER A 461 -1.53 -49.82 30.34
CA SER A 461 -1.26 -48.79 29.31
C SER A 461 -1.16 -47.37 29.86
N ALA A 462 0.07 -46.94 30.17
CA ALA A 462 0.38 -45.53 30.33
C ALA A 462 -0.14 -44.80 29.09
N SER A 463 -1.27 -44.12 29.27
CA SER A 463 -1.92 -43.31 28.26
C SER A 463 -0.92 -42.26 27.82
N ARG A 464 -0.41 -42.42 26.59
CA ARG A 464 0.01 -41.25 25.79
C ARG A 464 -1.07 -40.19 25.98
N PRO A 465 -0.74 -38.93 26.27
CA PRO A 465 -1.73 -37.86 26.20
C PRO A 465 -2.25 -37.90 24.76
N SER A 466 -3.47 -38.41 24.59
CA SER A 466 -4.13 -38.45 23.29
C SER A 466 -4.40 -37.00 22.94
N VAL A 467 -3.60 -36.43 22.04
CA VAL A 467 -3.92 -35.19 21.35
C VAL A 467 -5.39 -35.29 20.96
N ASP A 468 -6.21 -34.39 21.50
CA ASP A 468 -7.66 -34.47 21.39
C ASP A 468 -8.03 -34.57 19.89
N PRO A 469 -8.68 -35.67 19.44
CA PRO A 469 -8.95 -35.89 18.02
C PRO A 469 -9.84 -34.79 17.42
N LEU A 470 -10.59 -34.08 18.26
CA LEU A 470 -11.38 -32.91 17.85
C LEU A 470 -10.48 -31.70 17.54
N LEU A 471 -9.46 -31.46 18.36
CA LEU A 471 -8.46 -30.42 18.09
C LEU A 471 -7.66 -30.73 16.82
N GLN A 472 -7.29 -32.00 16.62
CA GLN A 472 -6.59 -32.41 15.40
C GLN A 472 -7.46 -32.26 14.14
N ARG A 473 -8.75 -32.61 14.21
CA ARG A 473 -9.69 -32.40 13.10
C ARG A 473 -9.91 -30.91 12.82
N LYS A 474 -10.05 -30.09 13.86
CA LYS A 474 -10.16 -28.63 13.72
C LYS A 474 -8.90 -28.06 13.08
N GLU A 475 -7.71 -28.45 13.52
CA GLU A 475 -6.45 -28.00 12.94
C GLU A 475 -6.32 -28.40 11.48
N GLN A 476 -6.63 -29.65 11.13
CA GLN A 476 -6.61 -30.12 9.74
C GLN A 476 -7.60 -29.35 8.86
N TYR A 477 -8.80 -29.05 9.37
CA TYR A 477 -9.79 -28.25 8.66
C TYR A 477 -9.28 -26.82 8.44
N LEU A 478 -8.73 -26.18 9.47
CA LEU A 478 -8.14 -24.84 9.39
C LEU A 478 -6.96 -24.79 8.41
N GLN A 479 -6.10 -25.80 8.43
CA GLN A 479 -5.01 -25.92 7.47
C GLN A 479 -5.54 -26.07 6.04
N ARG A 480 -6.54 -26.91 5.79
CA ARG A 480 -7.15 -27.07 4.45
C ARG A 480 -7.78 -25.78 3.94
N ARG A 481 -8.51 -25.04 4.80
CA ARG A 481 -9.14 -23.76 4.43
C ARG A 481 -8.09 -22.69 4.10
N ARG A 482 -7.03 -22.59 4.90
CA ARG A 482 -5.89 -21.67 4.64
C ARG A 482 -5.13 -22.05 3.38
N LEU A 483 -4.90 -23.33 3.15
CA LEU A 483 -4.27 -23.85 1.93
C LEU A 483 -5.11 -23.56 0.69
N GLY A 484 -6.45 -23.73 0.76
CA GLY A 484 -7.35 -23.40 -0.35
C GLY A 484 -7.31 -21.93 -0.74
N LYS A 485 -7.42 -21.03 0.25
CA LYS A 485 -7.28 -19.57 0.03
C LYS A 485 -5.91 -19.24 -0.59
N ARG A 486 -4.82 -19.81 -0.07
CA ARG A 486 -3.47 -19.62 -0.59
C ARG A 486 -3.30 -20.13 -2.03
N LEU A 487 -3.83 -21.31 -2.33
CA LEU A 487 -3.76 -21.92 -3.66
C LEU A 487 -4.42 -21.01 -4.71
N LEU A 488 -5.56 -20.39 -4.38
CA LEU A 488 -6.22 -19.44 -5.28
C LEU A 488 -5.31 -18.24 -5.63
N TRP A 489 -4.60 -17.70 -4.64
CA TRP A 489 -3.63 -16.62 -4.86
C TRP A 489 -2.41 -17.09 -5.65
N ASP A 490 -1.88 -18.28 -5.35
CA ASP A 490 -0.77 -18.90 -6.08
C ASP A 490 -1.11 -19.08 -7.57
N VAL A 491 -2.32 -19.56 -7.88
CA VAL A 491 -2.80 -19.71 -9.26
C VAL A 491 -2.85 -18.36 -9.97
N GLY A 492 -3.40 -17.32 -9.32
CA GLY A 492 -3.44 -15.98 -9.90
C GLY A 492 -2.04 -15.41 -10.19
N ILE A 493 -1.07 -15.67 -9.32
CA ILE A 493 0.30 -15.17 -9.50
C ILE A 493 1.00 -15.90 -10.64
N TRP A 494 0.93 -17.24 -10.66
CA TRP A 494 1.64 -18.06 -11.63
C TRP A 494 1.03 -18.02 -13.03
N LEU A 495 -0.31 -17.99 -13.14
CA LEU A 495 -0.98 -18.01 -14.44
C LEU A 495 -1.22 -16.62 -15.04
N VAL A 496 -1.38 -15.59 -14.21
CA VAL A 496 -1.72 -14.25 -14.69
C VAL A 496 -0.57 -13.29 -14.47
N LEU A 497 -0.14 -13.06 -13.23
CA LEU A 497 0.75 -11.94 -12.90
C LEU A 497 2.17 -12.13 -13.44
N ILE A 498 2.79 -13.29 -13.26
CA ILE A 498 4.16 -13.57 -13.75
C ILE A 498 4.22 -13.54 -15.28
N PRO A 499 3.37 -14.28 -16.02
CA PRO A 499 3.42 -14.27 -17.49
C PRO A 499 3.16 -12.90 -18.09
N THR A 500 2.23 -12.13 -17.52
CA THR A 500 1.91 -10.79 -18.05
C THR A 500 3.04 -9.80 -17.78
N CYS A 501 3.67 -9.86 -16.60
CA CYS A 501 4.85 -9.06 -16.31
C CYS A 501 6.02 -9.44 -17.24
N THR A 502 6.34 -10.73 -17.39
CA THR A 502 7.46 -11.15 -18.24
C THR A 502 7.25 -10.76 -19.69
N CYS A 503 6.06 -10.95 -20.25
CA CYS A 503 5.71 -10.47 -21.59
C CYS A 503 5.89 -8.95 -21.72
N ALA A 504 5.43 -8.17 -20.74
CA ALA A 504 5.59 -6.71 -20.75
C ALA A 504 7.06 -6.27 -20.68
N PHE A 505 7.91 -6.95 -19.90
CA PHE A 505 9.35 -6.66 -19.85
C PHE A 505 10.07 -7.04 -21.14
N ILE A 506 9.73 -8.19 -21.73
CA ILE A 506 10.29 -8.61 -23.03
C ILE A 506 9.90 -7.59 -24.10
N TRP A 507 8.65 -7.13 -24.09
CA TRP A 507 8.18 -6.07 -24.98
C TRP A 507 8.93 -4.74 -24.77
N ALA A 508 9.04 -4.28 -23.53
CA ALA A 508 9.78 -3.06 -23.24
C ALA A 508 11.25 -3.18 -23.67
N ALA A 509 11.90 -4.31 -23.42
CA ALA A 509 13.27 -4.56 -23.85
C ALA A 509 13.40 -4.60 -25.39
N GLY A 510 12.45 -5.21 -26.09
CA GLY A 510 12.40 -5.26 -27.56
C GLY A 510 12.31 -3.87 -28.19
N CYS A 511 11.43 -3.02 -27.66
CA CYS A 511 11.28 -1.63 -28.11
C CYS A 511 12.51 -0.78 -27.77
N LEU A 512 13.09 -0.92 -26.57
CA LEU A 512 14.31 -0.19 -26.18
C LEU A 512 15.54 -0.59 -27.01
N LEU A 513 15.60 -1.84 -27.49
CA LEU A 513 16.63 -2.33 -28.41
C LEU A 513 16.34 -1.94 -29.87
N GLY A 514 15.22 -1.26 -30.15
CA GLY A 514 14.82 -0.86 -31.51
C GLY A 514 14.48 -2.03 -32.43
N LYS A 515 14.14 -3.20 -31.86
CA LYS A 515 13.79 -4.39 -32.66
C LYS A 515 12.29 -4.46 -32.99
N TRP A 516 11.44 -3.81 -32.19
CA TRP A 516 9.97 -3.87 -32.25
C TRP A 516 9.34 -2.49 -32.32
#